data_AF-A0A972LTX2-F1
#
_entry.id   AF-A0A972LTX2-F1
#
_cell.length_a   1.000
_cell.length_b   1.000
_cell.length_c   1.000
_cell.angle_alpha   90.00
_cell.angle_beta   90.00
_cell.angle_gamma   90.00
#
_symmetry.space_group_name_H-M   'P 1'
#
loop_
_entity.id
_entity.type
_entity.pdbx_description
1 polymer ?
#
loop_
_entity_poly.entity_id
_entity_poly.type
_entity_poly.pdbx_seq_one_letter_code
_entity_poly.pdbx_strand_id
1 'polypeptide(L)'
;MSKRLAVMLTLLLSCLIARCDAATVALWLFDEQVGVYPSCVLGDAASGNFPLVIGPGGQIVEGQFGNALEPVGRPRVDYPQPLDFDDSAKRGQFGLIALDKAKQDLNWHNAMFCALMTRGDHHLRQEVGFGSPTESSLNLGANNWTVEFWYQPTRPSERSGVVFEIGSGPRDSGHPITRLSLNQDAQSFTLLNEPSNTRMRIESSAAALDASQPRWHHLAFVYDTIDQQVRHYVDGILQKPPKSCQLKPLPVGENDYMSIGRDGHWQHRLPGRLDELRFSDAQVYQNDFAPPPSFSKYGSGYSPPTLKRGLPLLFGENDQPEEPVQLGSRKHLFFDDALIAELENVEFRSNPPRLAELVINQRGISNHLVVFEDVASGDGLIRLYRSGPNRSLDVWTSRDGVHFTAPDLGRDFRGARNVVVEDPVGLGTVFVDPNASVDERIKYFSGYRGRGCYVYSSADGYHFTRNETSALPFRAASQSLVFYDDQRQKYVGYHRSDMARTEGGKSARTSVMTETTDLMRPWPLTPVSQAEQSRLSKTRKLGRKNPYYVDNGPLTPPGFGVEYPTVFASEKSLDPVGVDVYVPKCVKYEWADDAYLAFPLMYFHYH
;
A
#
# COMPACT_ATOMS: atom_id res chain seq x y z
N MET A 1 25.96 -18.73 75.91
CA MET A 1 27.21 -19.34 75.41
C MET A 1 26.99 -19.79 73.97
N SER A 2 27.78 -19.20 73.06
CA SER A 2 28.13 -19.63 71.69
C SER A 2 27.41 -20.83 71.06
N LYS A 3 26.81 -20.62 69.88
CA LYS A 3 27.20 -21.30 68.63
C LYS A 3 26.60 -20.63 67.39
N ARG A 4 27.49 -20.30 66.44
CA ARG A 4 27.23 -19.85 65.05
C ARG A 4 26.76 -21.03 64.19
N LEU A 5 25.93 -20.79 63.18
CA LEU A 5 26.03 -21.37 61.82
C LEU A 5 24.95 -20.71 60.92
N ALA A 6 25.35 -19.80 60.02
CA ALA A 6 25.43 -20.04 58.56
C ALA A 6 24.07 -19.86 57.84
N VAL A 7 23.79 -18.63 57.40
CA VAL A 7 22.79 -18.32 56.38
C VAL A 7 23.44 -18.53 55.02
N MET A 8 22.93 -19.51 54.27
CA MET A 8 23.34 -19.83 52.92
C MET A 8 22.69 -18.81 51.97
N LEU A 9 23.48 -17.90 51.40
CA LEU A 9 23.04 -16.96 50.37
C LEU A 9 23.13 -17.66 49.02
N THR A 10 22.02 -18.22 48.54
CA THR A 10 21.93 -18.78 47.18
C THR A 10 21.75 -17.62 46.21
N LEU A 11 22.84 -17.17 45.57
CA LEU A 11 22.75 -16.31 44.38
C LEU A 11 22.12 -17.11 43.24
N LEU A 12 20.83 -16.92 43.00
CA LEU A 12 20.19 -17.24 41.73
C LEU A 12 20.62 -16.18 40.73
N LEU A 13 21.73 -16.45 40.04
CA LEU A 13 22.11 -15.74 38.83
C LEU A 13 21.18 -16.21 37.71
N SER A 14 19.98 -15.63 37.65
CA SER A 14 19.11 -15.78 36.47
C SER A 14 19.75 -15.01 35.32
N CYS A 15 20.54 -15.73 34.50
CA CYS A 15 20.89 -15.29 33.16
C CYS A 15 19.58 -15.05 32.38
N LEU A 16 19.15 -13.79 32.34
CA LEU A 16 18.30 -13.31 31.26
C LEU A 16 19.14 -13.39 29.99
N ILE A 17 19.11 -14.56 29.34
CA ILE A 17 19.38 -14.63 27.91
C ILE A 17 18.21 -13.86 27.30
N ALA A 18 18.45 -12.60 26.94
CA ALA A 18 17.61 -11.94 25.97
C ALA A 18 17.59 -12.85 24.75
N ARG A 19 16.47 -13.55 24.53
CA ARG A 19 16.18 -14.10 23.21
C ARG A 19 16.13 -12.89 22.31
N CYS A 20 17.18 -12.71 21.51
CA CYS A 20 17.12 -11.80 20.39
C CYS A 20 16.08 -12.43 19.46
N ASP A 21 14.85 -11.94 19.49
CA ASP A 21 13.84 -12.38 18.53
C ASP A 21 14.39 -12.11 17.12
N ALA A 22 14.28 -13.11 16.24
CA ALA A 22 14.73 -12.99 14.86
C ALA A 22 14.02 -11.79 14.19
N ALA A 23 14.78 -10.84 13.65
CA ALA A 23 14.17 -9.68 13.04
C ALA A 23 13.61 -10.08 11.66
N THR A 24 12.37 -9.68 11.40
CA THR A 24 11.79 -9.84 10.05
C THR A 24 12.35 -8.75 9.16
N VAL A 25 13.06 -9.15 8.11
CA VAL A 25 13.69 -8.26 7.13
C VAL A 25 12.67 -7.73 6.13
N ALA A 26 11.86 -8.65 5.59
CA ALA A 26 10.76 -8.34 4.68
C ALA A 26 9.63 -9.35 4.88
N LEU A 27 8.40 -8.85 4.75
CA LEU A 27 7.19 -9.67 4.79
C LEU A 27 6.23 -9.21 3.71
N TRP A 28 5.90 -10.09 2.77
CA TRP A 28 4.85 -9.86 1.79
C TRP A 28 3.68 -10.77 2.10
N LEU A 29 2.59 -10.16 2.59
CA LEU A 29 1.33 -10.85 2.86
C LEU A 29 0.61 -11.23 1.57
N PHE A 30 0.73 -10.40 0.53
CA PHE A 30 -0.04 -10.49 -0.73
C PHE A 30 -1.54 -10.25 -0.59
N ASP A 31 -1.93 -9.54 0.49
CA ASP A 31 -3.31 -9.20 0.82
C ASP A 31 -3.91 -8.03 0.02
N GLU A 32 -3.20 -7.49 -0.98
CA GLU A 32 -3.77 -6.48 -1.89
C GLU A 32 -5.06 -6.96 -2.57
N GLN A 33 -5.81 -6.05 -3.19
CA GLN A 33 -7.11 -6.39 -3.78
C GLN A 33 -6.98 -7.46 -4.89
N VAL A 34 -7.88 -8.45 -4.86
CA VAL A 34 -8.06 -9.41 -5.97
C VAL A 34 -8.35 -8.63 -7.26
N GLY A 35 -7.63 -8.98 -8.32
CA GLY A 35 -7.74 -8.32 -9.62
C GLY A 35 -7.04 -6.96 -9.72
N VAL A 36 -6.26 -6.55 -8.71
CA VAL A 36 -5.43 -5.34 -8.76
C VAL A 36 -4.64 -5.25 -10.08
N TYR A 37 -4.56 -4.05 -10.65
CA TYR A 37 -3.89 -3.85 -11.94
C TYR A 37 -2.39 -4.18 -11.88
N PRO A 38 -1.79 -4.61 -13.00
CA PRO A 38 -0.35 -4.54 -13.18
C PRO A 38 0.17 -3.12 -12.88
N SER A 39 1.41 -3.02 -12.42
CA SER A 39 2.09 -1.82 -11.89
C SER A 39 1.73 -1.40 -10.46
N CYS A 40 0.70 -1.99 -9.85
CA CYS A 40 0.39 -1.74 -8.44
C CYS A 40 1.42 -2.36 -7.50
N VAL A 41 1.56 -1.79 -6.31
CA VAL A 41 2.55 -2.24 -5.32
C VAL A 41 1.99 -3.37 -4.46
N LEU A 42 2.83 -4.36 -4.19
CA LEU A 42 2.66 -5.34 -3.12
C LEU A 42 3.54 -4.90 -1.94
N GLY A 43 2.92 -4.55 -0.82
CA GLY A 43 3.56 -3.90 0.32
C GLY A 43 4.48 -4.82 1.10
N ASP A 44 5.58 -4.27 1.62
CA ASP A 44 6.36 -4.91 2.69
C ASP A 44 5.74 -4.53 4.04
N ALA A 45 5.09 -5.51 4.67
CA ALA A 45 4.39 -5.37 5.94
C ALA A 45 5.34 -5.26 7.15
N ALA A 46 6.62 -5.61 7.00
CA ALA A 46 7.60 -5.55 8.09
C ALA A 46 8.22 -4.16 8.23
N SER A 47 8.97 -3.73 7.22
CA SER A 47 9.72 -2.45 7.28
C SER A 47 9.13 -1.37 6.37
N GLY A 48 8.44 -1.78 5.31
CA GLY A 48 8.08 -0.92 4.19
C GLY A 48 9.23 -0.59 3.25
N ASN A 49 10.43 -1.11 3.42
CA ASN A 49 11.56 -0.72 2.59
C ASN A 49 11.66 -1.53 1.30
N PHE A 50 11.03 -2.70 1.24
CA PHE A 50 11.15 -3.64 0.13
C PHE A 50 9.81 -3.89 -0.59
N PRO A 51 9.11 -2.86 -1.09
CA PRO A 51 7.90 -3.07 -1.86
C PRO A 51 8.21 -3.81 -3.17
N LEU A 52 7.29 -4.66 -3.61
CA LEU A 52 7.30 -5.22 -4.96
C LEU A 52 6.27 -4.51 -5.81
N VAL A 53 6.39 -4.62 -7.13
CA VAL A 53 5.35 -4.24 -8.08
C VAL A 53 4.82 -5.50 -8.76
N ILE A 54 3.51 -5.65 -8.83
CA ILE A 54 2.88 -6.75 -9.56
C ILE A 54 2.91 -6.49 -11.06
N GLY A 55 3.37 -7.48 -11.82
CA GLY A 55 3.42 -7.43 -13.28
C GLY A 55 2.28 -8.19 -13.93
N PRO A 56 2.13 -8.09 -15.26
CA PRO A 56 1.17 -8.89 -16.03
C PRO A 56 1.37 -10.41 -15.90
N GLY A 57 2.52 -10.87 -15.42
CA GLY A 57 2.80 -12.29 -15.16
C GLY A 57 2.37 -12.77 -13.79
N GLY A 58 1.68 -11.94 -12.99
CA GLY A 58 1.16 -12.25 -11.66
C GLY A 58 -0.29 -11.79 -11.50
N GLN A 59 -0.97 -12.37 -10.52
CA GLN A 59 -2.29 -11.93 -10.06
C GLN A 59 -2.41 -12.17 -8.56
N ILE A 60 -3.31 -11.41 -7.92
CA ILE A 60 -3.74 -11.67 -6.54
C ILE A 60 -5.05 -12.46 -6.56
N VAL A 61 -5.11 -13.53 -5.77
CA VAL A 61 -6.23 -14.47 -5.64
C VAL A 61 -6.49 -14.79 -4.17
N GLU A 62 -7.56 -15.50 -3.85
CA GLU A 62 -7.81 -15.98 -2.48
C GLU A 62 -6.66 -16.89 -1.98
N GLY A 63 -6.22 -16.63 -0.74
CA GLY A 63 -5.06 -17.22 -0.08
C GLY A 63 -5.41 -18.23 1.02
N GLN A 64 -4.43 -18.52 1.87
CA GLN A 64 -4.59 -19.31 3.09
C GLN A 64 -5.14 -18.46 4.23
N PHE A 65 -4.67 -17.21 4.37
CA PHE A 65 -5.08 -16.31 5.47
C PHE A 65 -5.75 -15.01 5.03
N GLY A 66 -5.59 -14.66 3.76
CA GLY A 66 -6.27 -13.56 3.11
C GLY A 66 -6.22 -13.78 1.61
N ASN A 67 -5.35 -13.05 0.92
CA ASN A 67 -5.06 -13.27 -0.49
C ASN A 67 -3.66 -13.86 -0.69
N ALA A 68 -3.35 -14.24 -1.92
CA ALA A 68 -2.10 -14.88 -2.30
C ALA A 68 -1.64 -14.39 -3.67
N LEU A 69 -0.33 -14.41 -3.87
CA LEU A 69 0.30 -14.17 -5.16
C LEU A 69 0.27 -15.45 -6.01
N GLU A 70 -0.33 -15.37 -7.19
CA GLU A 70 -0.28 -16.43 -8.18
C GLU A 70 0.48 -15.98 -9.43
N PRO A 71 1.64 -16.59 -9.73
CA PRO A 71 2.27 -16.43 -11.02
C PRO A 71 1.39 -17.03 -12.12
N VAL A 72 1.06 -16.23 -13.14
CA VAL A 72 0.17 -16.59 -14.25
C VAL A 72 0.83 -16.41 -15.62
N GLY A 73 0.15 -16.88 -16.67
CA GLY A 73 0.57 -16.65 -18.05
C GLY A 73 0.38 -15.19 -18.47
N ARG A 74 0.72 -14.86 -19.71
CA ARG A 74 0.49 -13.51 -20.24
C ARG A 74 -1.01 -13.28 -20.48
N PRO A 75 -1.66 -12.32 -19.83
CA PRO A 75 -2.98 -11.88 -20.24
C PRO A 75 -2.89 -11.23 -21.63
N ARG A 76 -3.89 -11.47 -22.49
CA ARG A 76 -3.99 -10.76 -23.77
C ARG A 76 -4.45 -9.33 -23.48
N VAL A 77 -3.51 -8.39 -23.60
CA VAL A 77 -3.74 -6.96 -23.39
C VAL A 77 -3.23 -6.22 -24.62
N ASP A 78 -4.10 -5.47 -25.27
CA ASP A 78 -3.73 -4.62 -26.39
C ASP A 78 -3.21 -3.29 -25.84
N TYR A 79 -1.88 -3.14 -25.80
CA TYR A 79 -1.26 -1.92 -25.30
C TYR A 79 -1.31 -0.81 -26.37
N PRO A 80 -1.59 0.46 -25.98
CA PRO A 80 -1.66 1.58 -26.91
C PRO A 80 -0.39 1.75 -27.75
N GLN A 81 -0.56 2.13 -29.01
CA GLN A 81 0.55 2.43 -29.91
C GLN A 81 1.08 3.87 -29.68
N PRO A 82 2.32 4.18 -30.08
CA PRO A 82 3.03 5.39 -29.65
C PRO A 82 2.43 6.73 -30.10
N LEU A 83 1.38 6.76 -30.92
CA LEU A 83 0.82 8.00 -31.49
C LEU A 83 -0.15 8.74 -30.55
N ASP A 84 -0.43 8.20 -29.35
CA ASP A 84 -1.32 8.82 -28.36
C ASP A 84 -0.65 9.88 -27.46
N PHE A 85 0.64 10.17 -27.69
CA PHE A 85 1.43 11.11 -26.90
C PHE A 85 2.31 11.98 -27.79
N ASP A 86 2.17 13.30 -27.67
CA ASP A 86 2.97 14.26 -28.43
C ASP A 86 4.45 14.27 -27.99
N ASP A 87 4.76 13.77 -26.79
CA ASP A 87 6.11 13.80 -26.18
C ASP A 87 6.77 12.40 -26.20
N SER A 88 7.85 12.24 -26.99
CA SER A 88 8.63 11.00 -27.09
C SER A 88 9.32 10.60 -25.78
N ALA A 89 9.77 11.55 -24.96
CA ALA A 89 10.45 11.25 -23.70
C ALA A 89 9.48 10.59 -22.71
N LYS A 90 8.24 11.09 -22.64
CA LYS A 90 7.18 10.50 -21.80
C LYS A 90 6.77 9.11 -22.26
N ARG A 91 6.77 8.84 -23.58
CA ARG A 91 6.47 7.49 -24.12
C ARG A 91 7.48 6.44 -23.66
N GLY A 92 8.77 6.81 -23.64
CA GLY A 92 9.84 5.98 -23.11
C GLY A 92 9.68 5.71 -21.62
N GLN A 93 9.48 6.77 -20.83
CA GLN A 93 9.31 6.65 -19.37
C GLN A 93 8.08 5.84 -18.96
N PHE A 94 7.02 5.86 -19.76
CA PHE A 94 5.81 5.07 -19.51
C PHE A 94 5.88 3.65 -20.12
N GLY A 95 7.01 3.26 -20.71
CA GLY A 95 7.22 1.91 -21.23
C GLY A 95 6.30 1.56 -22.40
N LEU A 96 5.85 2.54 -23.19
CA LEU A 96 4.98 2.33 -24.36
C LEU A 96 5.76 2.17 -25.67
N ILE A 97 7.05 2.50 -25.66
CA ILE A 97 7.99 2.23 -26.74
C ILE A 97 9.23 1.57 -26.16
N ALA A 98 9.85 0.70 -26.94
CA ALA A 98 11.23 0.30 -26.67
C ALA A 98 12.15 1.47 -27.01
N LEU A 99 12.98 1.90 -26.05
CA LEU A 99 13.98 2.94 -26.27
C LEU A 99 15.26 2.37 -26.90
N ASP A 100 15.64 1.15 -26.52
CA ASP A 100 16.72 0.40 -27.15
C ASP A 100 16.31 -1.08 -27.32
N LYS A 101 16.20 -1.55 -28.57
CA LYS A 101 15.86 -2.94 -28.86
C LYS A 101 17.01 -3.91 -28.54
N ALA A 102 18.25 -3.42 -28.44
CA ALA A 102 19.43 -4.24 -28.18
C ALA A 102 19.62 -4.58 -26.69
N LYS A 103 19.07 -3.77 -25.77
CA LYS A 103 19.24 -3.91 -24.31
C LYS A 103 18.14 -4.67 -23.58
N GLN A 104 17.08 -5.07 -24.27
CA GLN A 104 15.89 -5.70 -23.64
C GLN A 104 15.27 -4.85 -22.51
N ASP A 105 15.36 -3.52 -22.62
CA ASP A 105 14.79 -2.56 -21.66
C ASP A 105 13.35 -2.91 -21.29
N LEU A 106 13.02 -2.84 -20.01
CA LEU A 106 11.68 -3.17 -19.53
C LEU A 106 10.65 -2.19 -20.12
N ASN A 107 9.54 -2.72 -20.64
CA ASN A 107 8.42 -1.98 -21.20
C ASN A 107 7.16 -2.85 -21.15
N TRP A 108 5.98 -2.30 -21.43
CA TRP A 108 4.72 -3.06 -21.34
C TRP A 108 4.66 -4.29 -22.27
N HIS A 109 5.41 -4.30 -23.38
CA HIS A 109 5.40 -5.43 -24.31
C HIS A 109 6.25 -6.63 -23.85
N ASN A 110 7.23 -6.42 -22.96
CA ASN A 110 8.09 -7.47 -22.39
C ASN A 110 8.00 -7.61 -20.86
N ALA A 111 7.23 -6.77 -20.16
CA ALA A 111 6.96 -6.87 -18.73
C ALA A 111 6.17 -8.13 -18.41
N MET A 112 6.89 -9.23 -18.20
CA MET A 112 6.34 -10.56 -17.94
C MET A 112 6.63 -11.07 -16.52
N PHE A 113 7.17 -10.21 -15.66
CA PHE A 113 7.40 -10.50 -14.25
C PHE A 113 6.09 -10.77 -13.50
N CYS A 114 6.19 -11.54 -12.42
CA CYS A 114 5.08 -11.78 -11.51
C CYS A 114 5.04 -10.70 -10.42
N ALA A 115 6.07 -10.63 -9.59
CA ALA A 115 6.30 -9.51 -8.67
C ALA A 115 7.78 -9.10 -8.71
N LEU A 116 8.06 -7.79 -8.78
CA LEU A 116 9.40 -7.26 -9.03
C LEU A 116 9.71 -6.04 -8.16
N MET A 117 10.92 -6.02 -7.61
CA MET A 117 11.60 -4.84 -7.09
C MET A 117 12.90 -4.68 -7.88
N THR A 118 13.13 -3.53 -8.53
CA THR A 118 14.31 -3.31 -9.39
C THR A 118 14.88 -1.92 -9.20
N ARG A 119 16.20 -1.83 -9.08
CA ARG A 119 16.93 -0.56 -9.12
C ARG A 119 17.67 -0.37 -10.44
N GLY A 120 17.47 -1.23 -11.44
CA GLY A 120 18.17 -1.16 -12.73
C GLY A 120 17.42 -0.46 -13.87
N ASP A 121 16.09 -0.42 -13.83
CA ASP A 121 15.25 0.07 -14.94
C ASP A 121 15.00 1.60 -14.91
N HIS A 122 16.07 2.39 -14.80
CA HIS A 122 16.04 3.86 -14.64
C HIS A 122 15.40 4.64 -15.78
N HIS A 123 15.25 4.02 -16.96
CA HIS A 123 14.59 4.64 -18.10
C HIS A 123 13.07 4.76 -17.90
N LEU A 124 12.49 3.95 -17.01
CA LEU A 124 11.08 4.00 -16.65
C LEU A 124 10.82 5.01 -15.54
N ARG A 125 9.60 5.50 -15.48
CA ARG A 125 9.10 6.18 -14.29
C ARG A 125 9.01 5.20 -13.12
N GLN A 126 9.70 5.52 -12.04
CA GLN A 126 9.72 4.74 -10.80
C GLN A 126 9.45 5.64 -9.61
N GLU A 127 8.18 5.78 -9.22
CA GLU A 127 7.84 6.58 -8.04
C GLU A 127 7.86 5.79 -6.73
N VAL A 128 7.69 4.46 -6.81
CA VAL A 128 7.60 3.54 -5.67
C VAL A 128 8.84 3.60 -4.78
N GLY A 129 10.04 3.76 -5.35
CA GLY A 129 11.31 3.76 -4.63
C GLY A 129 11.61 2.39 -4.00
N PHE A 130 12.72 1.77 -4.41
CA PHE A 130 13.06 0.40 -4.06
C PHE A 130 14.29 0.34 -3.13
N GLY A 131 14.18 -0.37 -2.01
CA GLY A 131 15.33 -0.72 -1.18
C GLY A 131 16.30 -1.63 -1.93
N SER A 132 17.59 -1.60 -1.57
CA SER A 132 18.57 -2.50 -2.17
C SER A 132 18.50 -3.88 -1.49
N PRO A 133 18.17 -4.96 -2.22
CA PRO A 133 18.28 -6.30 -1.66
C PRO A 133 19.73 -6.71 -1.39
N THR A 134 20.73 -6.17 -2.11
CA THR A 134 22.14 -6.55 -1.91
C THR A 134 22.86 -5.78 -0.78
N GLU A 135 22.36 -4.60 -0.39
CA GLU A 135 22.85 -3.83 0.77
C GLU A 135 22.15 -4.20 2.09
N SER A 136 21.12 -5.06 2.03
CA SER A 136 20.30 -5.43 3.19
C SER A 136 20.42 -6.92 3.54
N SER A 137 19.78 -7.31 4.65
CA SER A 137 19.70 -8.71 5.07
C SER A 137 18.84 -9.60 4.15
N LEU A 138 18.26 -9.06 3.06
CA LEU A 138 17.74 -9.87 1.96
C LEU A 138 18.87 -10.58 1.20
N ASN A 139 20.10 -10.05 1.26
CA ASN A 139 21.28 -10.64 0.63
C ASN A 139 21.75 -11.89 1.39
N LEU A 140 21.19 -13.03 1.01
CA LEU A 140 21.47 -14.31 1.67
C LEU A 140 22.95 -14.70 1.55
N GLY A 141 23.50 -15.24 2.66
CA GLY A 141 24.80 -15.91 2.67
C GLY A 141 25.85 -15.32 3.61
N ALA A 142 25.69 -14.08 4.09
CA ALA A 142 26.59 -13.51 5.09
C ALA A 142 26.27 -13.97 6.52
N ASN A 143 24.98 -14.13 6.83
CA ASN A 143 24.47 -14.40 8.17
C ASN A 143 23.53 -15.61 8.16
N ASN A 144 23.12 -16.03 9.36
CA ASN A 144 21.97 -16.91 9.53
C ASN A 144 20.74 -16.29 8.88
N TRP A 145 19.85 -17.13 8.34
CA TRP A 145 18.60 -16.63 7.76
C TRP A 145 17.50 -17.69 7.78
N THR A 146 16.26 -17.22 7.72
CA THR A 146 15.08 -18.04 7.47
C THR A 146 14.28 -17.41 6.33
N VAL A 147 13.88 -18.23 5.36
CA VAL A 147 12.89 -17.89 4.34
C VAL A 147 11.73 -18.85 4.48
N GLU A 148 10.51 -18.33 4.66
CA GLU A 148 9.32 -19.18 4.79
C GLU A 148 8.10 -18.56 4.10
N PHE A 149 7.19 -19.43 3.71
CA PHE A 149 5.98 -19.06 2.98
C PHE A 149 4.97 -20.21 3.02
N TRP A 150 3.70 -19.87 2.80
CA TRP A 150 2.67 -20.84 2.47
C TRP A 150 2.64 -21.06 0.96
N TYR A 151 2.58 -22.33 0.55
CA TYR A 151 2.58 -22.72 -0.85
C TYR A 151 1.40 -23.65 -1.15
N GLN A 152 0.69 -23.37 -2.24
CA GLN A 152 -0.31 -24.27 -2.80
C GLN A 152 0.06 -24.62 -4.24
N PRO A 153 0.41 -25.88 -4.55
CA PRO A 153 0.67 -26.30 -5.93
C PRO A 153 -0.67 -26.30 -6.70
N THR A 154 -0.80 -25.46 -7.72
CA THR A 154 -2.04 -25.36 -8.51
C THR A 154 -1.93 -26.02 -9.87
N ARG A 155 -0.71 -26.33 -10.31
CA ARG A 155 -0.42 -26.93 -11.62
C ARG A 155 0.78 -27.87 -11.54
N PRO A 156 0.87 -28.85 -12.45
CA PRO A 156 2.10 -29.64 -12.59
C PRO A 156 3.30 -28.77 -12.95
N SER A 157 4.47 -29.15 -12.45
CA SER A 157 5.74 -28.52 -12.82
C SER A 157 6.18 -28.94 -14.23
N GLU A 158 5.89 -28.11 -15.24
CA GLU A 158 6.37 -28.36 -16.63
C GLU A 158 7.89 -28.19 -16.78
N ARG A 159 8.48 -27.37 -15.91
CA ARG A 159 9.92 -27.07 -15.79
C ARG A 159 10.19 -26.59 -14.36
N SER A 160 11.44 -26.24 -14.03
CA SER A 160 11.72 -25.58 -12.75
C SER A 160 11.01 -24.22 -12.65
N GLY A 161 10.37 -23.97 -11.51
CA GLY A 161 9.67 -22.73 -11.19
C GLY A 161 10.37 -21.95 -10.08
N VAL A 162 10.49 -20.63 -10.21
CA VAL A 162 11.24 -19.79 -9.27
C VAL A 162 10.34 -19.30 -8.13
N VAL A 163 10.76 -19.51 -6.88
CA VAL A 163 10.13 -18.90 -5.71
C VAL A 163 10.59 -17.44 -5.62
N PHE A 164 11.91 -17.23 -5.50
CA PHE A 164 12.53 -15.91 -5.57
C PHE A 164 13.90 -15.97 -6.26
N GLU A 165 14.31 -14.84 -6.84
CA GLU A 165 15.67 -14.59 -7.35
C GLU A 165 16.10 -13.17 -6.95
N ILE A 166 17.34 -13.04 -6.47
CA ILE A 166 18.02 -11.77 -6.19
C ILE A 166 19.25 -11.71 -7.10
N GLY A 167 19.45 -10.57 -7.78
CA GLY A 167 20.61 -10.36 -8.66
C GLY A 167 21.39 -9.10 -8.29
N SER A 168 22.72 -9.14 -8.44
CA SER A 168 23.63 -8.05 -8.07
C SER A 168 23.80 -6.96 -9.13
N GLY A 169 23.00 -6.96 -10.18
CA GLY A 169 23.14 -6.04 -11.29
C GLY A 169 21.89 -6.08 -12.16
N PRO A 170 21.90 -5.38 -13.31
CA PRO A 170 20.76 -5.37 -14.20
C PRO A 170 20.32 -6.81 -14.50
N ARG A 171 19.01 -7.01 -14.53
CA ARG A 171 18.46 -8.28 -14.98
C ARG A 171 19.03 -8.63 -16.36
N ASP A 172 19.24 -9.92 -16.57
CA ASP A 172 19.63 -10.49 -17.87
C ASP A 172 21.05 -10.16 -18.37
N SER A 173 21.93 -9.54 -17.57
CA SER A 173 23.30 -9.19 -17.97
C SER A 173 24.41 -10.07 -17.37
N GLY A 174 24.09 -11.29 -16.96
CA GLY A 174 25.09 -12.28 -16.49
C GLY A 174 25.74 -11.95 -15.15
N HIS A 175 25.11 -11.07 -14.36
CA HIS A 175 25.55 -10.79 -12.99
C HIS A 175 25.19 -11.93 -12.06
N PRO A 176 25.98 -12.15 -10.98
CA PRO A 176 25.69 -13.15 -9.98
C PRO A 176 24.26 -13.07 -9.43
N ILE A 177 23.64 -14.23 -9.24
CA ILE A 177 22.33 -14.37 -8.59
C ILE A 177 22.35 -15.32 -7.39
N THR A 178 21.38 -15.11 -6.50
CA THR A 178 20.92 -16.10 -5.52
C THR A 178 19.45 -16.42 -5.79
N ARG A 179 19.10 -17.70 -5.91
CA ARG A 179 17.77 -18.14 -6.32
C ARG A 179 17.33 -19.41 -5.61
N LEU A 180 16.06 -19.44 -5.20
CA LEU A 180 15.36 -20.66 -4.80
C LEU A 180 14.35 -21.05 -5.89
N SER A 181 14.40 -22.31 -6.34
CA SER A 181 13.49 -22.82 -7.36
C SER A 181 12.90 -24.17 -6.99
N LEU A 182 11.60 -24.36 -7.23
CA LEU A 182 10.97 -25.67 -7.26
C LEU A 182 11.45 -26.42 -8.51
N ASN A 183 11.93 -27.65 -8.35
CA ASN A 183 12.39 -28.48 -9.47
C ASN A 183 11.21 -29.08 -10.24
N GLN A 184 11.46 -29.45 -11.50
CA GLN A 184 10.45 -30.04 -12.39
C GLN A 184 9.86 -31.35 -11.83
N ASP A 185 10.62 -32.08 -11.01
CA ASP A 185 10.15 -33.30 -10.35
C ASP A 185 9.04 -33.07 -9.32
N ALA A 186 8.80 -31.83 -8.88
CA ALA A 186 7.86 -31.50 -7.82
C ALA A 186 8.11 -32.30 -6.52
N GLN A 187 9.37 -32.59 -6.20
CA GLN A 187 9.78 -33.31 -4.99
C GLN A 187 10.95 -32.63 -4.28
N SER A 188 11.47 -31.54 -4.86
CA SER A 188 12.68 -30.90 -4.37
C SER A 188 12.78 -29.46 -4.83
N PHE A 189 13.58 -28.70 -4.11
CA PHE A 189 14.00 -27.36 -4.48
C PHE A 189 15.47 -27.36 -4.89
N THR A 190 15.88 -26.32 -5.62
CA THR A 190 17.28 -25.98 -5.86
C THR A 190 17.55 -24.60 -5.29
N LEU A 191 18.52 -24.50 -4.37
CA LEU A 191 19.13 -23.24 -3.95
C LEU A 191 20.41 -23.03 -4.76
N LEU A 192 20.40 -21.99 -5.59
CA LEU A 192 21.56 -21.50 -6.35
C LEU A 192 22.11 -20.26 -5.66
N ASN A 193 23.42 -20.22 -5.40
CA ASN A 193 24.14 -19.04 -4.95
C ASN A 193 25.45 -18.98 -5.74
N GLU A 194 25.46 -18.16 -6.79
CA GLU A 194 26.60 -18.05 -7.72
C GLU A 194 27.87 -17.50 -7.07
N PRO A 195 27.83 -16.54 -6.11
CA PRO A 195 29.04 -16.08 -5.42
C PRO A 195 29.87 -17.18 -4.74
N SER A 196 29.22 -18.25 -4.28
CA SER A 196 29.88 -19.42 -3.68
C SER A 196 30.00 -20.62 -4.64
N ASN A 197 29.51 -20.51 -5.88
CA ASN A 197 29.32 -21.65 -6.79
C ASN A 197 28.45 -22.78 -6.19
N THR A 198 27.54 -22.44 -5.27
CA THR A 198 26.65 -23.43 -4.66
C THR A 198 25.44 -23.66 -5.56
N ARG A 199 25.22 -24.91 -5.96
CA ARG A 199 23.98 -25.39 -6.56
C ARG A 199 23.49 -26.61 -5.78
N MET A 200 22.61 -26.37 -4.82
CA MET A 200 22.17 -27.37 -3.85
C MET A 200 20.76 -27.83 -4.16
N ARG A 201 20.58 -29.15 -4.31
CA ARG A 201 19.26 -29.77 -4.33
C ARG A 201 18.81 -30.07 -2.90
N ILE A 202 17.60 -29.68 -2.56
CA ILE A 202 16.98 -29.80 -1.24
C ILE A 202 15.75 -30.70 -1.40
N GLU A 203 15.75 -31.89 -0.79
CA GLU A 203 14.61 -32.81 -0.82
C GLU A 203 13.43 -32.22 -0.03
N SER A 204 12.21 -32.43 -0.53
CA SER A 204 10.96 -31.96 0.09
C SER A 204 9.89 -33.06 0.02
N SER A 205 8.70 -32.78 0.56
CA SER A 205 7.58 -33.71 0.52
C SER A 205 6.90 -33.70 -0.84
N ALA A 206 6.95 -34.84 -1.54
CA ALA A 206 6.24 -35.03 -2.81
C ALA A 206 4.73 -34.76 -2.68
N ALA A 207 4.13 -35.12 -1.54
CA ALA A 207 2.72 -34.91 -1.27
C ALA A 207 2.37 -33.43 -1.10
N ALA A 208 3.24 -32.65 -0.46
CA ALA A 208 3.02 -31.21 -0.25
C ALA A 208 3.17 -30.39 -1.55
N LEU A 209 3.85 -30.95 -2.55
CA LEU A 209 4.13 -30.31 -3.84
C LEU A 209 3.26 -30.88 -4.97
N ASP A 210 2.34 -31.80 -4.67
CA ASP A 210 1.47 -32.43 -5.65
C ASP A 210 0.26 -31.55 -5.99
N ALA A 211 0.24 -31.05 -7.24
CA ALA A 211 -0.86 -30.26 -7.77
C ALA A 211 -2.16 -31.05 -8.01
N SER A 212 -2.15 -32.39 -7.93
CA SER A 212 -3.36 -33.21 -8.05
C SER A 212 -4.30 -33.06 -6.85
N GLN A 213 -3.77 -32.63 -5.70
CA GLN A 213 -4.50 -32.40 -4.46
C GLN A 213 -4.10 -31.05 -3.85
N PRO A 214 -4.49 -29.93 -4.48
CA PRO A 214 -4.03 -28.60 -4.10
C PRO A 214 -4.43 -28.28 -2.66
N ARG A 215 -3.43 -28.18 -1.78
CA ARG A 215 -3.56 -27.76 -0.38
C ARG A 215 -2.46 -26.79 -0.03
N TRP A 216 -2.72 -25.96 0.96
CA TRP A 216 -1.71 -25.06 1.51
C TRP A 216 -0.77 -25.84 2.43
N HIS A 217 0.52 -25.67 2.20
CA HIS A 217 1.59 -26.22 3.02
C HIS A 217 2.55 -25.11 3.43
N HIS A 218 2.98 -25.13 4.69
CA HIS A 218 4.01 -24.21 5.15
C HIS A 218 5.38 -24.77 4.78
N LEU A 219 6.19 -23.97 4.09
CA LEU A 219 7.53 -24.32 3.67
C LEU A 219 8.51 -23.34 4.30
N ALA A 220 9.52 -23.85 5.00
CA ALA A 220 10.60 -23.03 5.58
C ALA A 220 11.97 -23.55 5.17
N PHE A 221 12.89 -22.62 4.91
CA PHE A 221 14.30 -22.87 4.62
C PHE A 221 15.13 -22.05 5.61
N VAL A 222 15.95 -22.73 6.39
CA VAL A 222 16.76 -22.13 7.45
C VAL A 222 18.22 -22.40 7.15
N TYR A 223 19.05 -21.36 7.12
CA TYR A 223 20.49 -21.50 6.96
C TYR A 223 21.23 -21.19 8.25
N ASP A 224 22.17 -22.08 8.54
CA ASP A 224 23.08 -22.00 9.66
C ASP A 224 24.50 -21.78 9.16
N THR A 225 25.09 -20.64 9.50
CA THR A 225 26.46 -20.30 9.11
C THR A 225 27.51 -21.09 9.89
N ILE A 226 27.20 -21.54 11.11
CA ILE A 226 28.11 -22.32 11.96
C ILE A 226 28.19 -23.74 11.42
N ASP A 227 27.04 -24.38 11.24
CA ASP A 227 26.95 -25.76 10.72
C ASP A 227 27.13 -25.82 9.18
N GLN A 228 27.11 -24.66 8.51
CA GLN A 228 27.12 -24.55 7.04
C GLN A 228 26.01 -25.42 6.42
N GLN A 229 24.82 -25.36 7.01
CA GLN A 229 23.74 -26.29 6.70
C GLN A 229 22.45 -25.55 6.39
N VAL A 230 21.80 -25.92 5.29
CA VAL A 230 20.41 -25.55 5.03
C VAL A 230 19.50 -26.65 5.60
N ARG A 231 18.51 -26.26 6.39
CA ARG A 231 17.43 -27.12 6.90
C ARG A 231 16.14 -26.72 6.19
N HIS A 232 15.34 -27.69 5.76
CA HIS A 232 14.06 -27.46 5.13
C HIS A 232 12.96 -28.13 5.93
N TYR A 233 11.85 -27.43 6.13
CA TYR A 233 10.69 -27.94 6.86
C TYR A 233 9.46 -27.88 5.96
N VAL A 234 8.60 -28.88 6.10
CA VAL A 234 7.27 -28.95 5.48
C VAL A 234 6.25 -29.14 6.59
N ASP A 235 5.31 -28.21 6.70
CA ASP A 235 4.33 -28.15 7.78
C ASP A 235 4.99 -28.27 9.17
N GLY A 236 6.14 -27.62 9.31
CA GLY A 236 6.93 -27.62 10.54
C GLY A 236 7.73 -28.89 10.82
N ILE A 237 7.69 -29.89 9.94
CA ILE A 237 8.45 -31.14 10.09
C ILE A 237 9.76 -31.08 9.29
N LEU A 238 10.88 -31.35 9.95
CA LEU A 238 12.21 -31.33 9.35
C LEU A 238 12.34 -32.40 8.25
N GLN A 239 12.74 -31.95 7.06
CA GLN A 239 13.07 -32.81 5.94
C GLN A 239 14.53 -33.25 6.00
N LYS A 240 14.87 -34.29 5.23
CA LYS A 240 16.26 -34.77 5.15
C LYS A 240 17.20 -33.65 4.70
N PRO A 241 18.25 -33.33 5.47
CA PRO A 241 19.12 -32.22 5.14
C PRO A 241 19.94 -32.52 3.87
N PRO A 242 20.14 -31.51 2.98
CA PRO A 242 21.10 -31.59 1.90
C PRO A 242 22.54 -31.64 2.44
N LYS A 243 23.53 -31.80 1.55
CA LYS A 243 24.95 -31.65 1.93
C LYS A 243 25.23 -30.26 2.49
N SER A 244 26.23 -30.12 3.35
CA SER A 244 26.67 -28.82 3.83
C SER A 244 27.11 -27.90 2.68
N CYS A 245 26.89 -26.60 2.83
CA CYS A 245 27.38 -25.56 1.92
C CYS A 245 27.79 -24.29 2.65
N GLN A 246 28.79 -23.64 2.10
CA GLN A 246 29.15 -22.28 2.47
C GLN A 246 28.56 -21.33 1.45
N LEU A 247 27.55 -20.56 1.87
CA LEU A 247 26.99 -19.50 1.04
C LEU A 247 27.85 -18.24 1.11
N LYS A 248 27.73 -17.38 0.11
CA LYS A 248 28.37 -16.06 0.10
C LYS A 248 27.34 -15.01 -0.32
N PRO A 249 27.33 -13.82 0.29
CA PRO A 249 26.47 -12.74 -0.16
C PRO A 249 26.80 -12.36 -1.60
N LEU A 250 25.80 -11.88 -2.32
CA LEU A 250 25.97 -11.21 -3.59
C LEU A 250 26.82 -9.95 -3.42
N PRO A 251 27.65 -9.58 -4.41
CA PRO A 251 28.23 -8.25 -4.47
C PRO A 251 27.14 -7.19 -4.38
N VAL A 252 27.43 -6.06 -3.72
CA VAL A 252 26.50 -4.92 -3.72
C VAL A 252 26.38 -4.36 -5.13
N GLY A 253 25.14 -4.24 -5.61
CA GLY A 253 24.83 -3.78 -6.96
C GLY A 253 23.99 -2.51 -6.96
N GLU A 254 24.41 -1.48 -7.70
CA GLU A 254 23.62 -0.25 -7.85
C GLU A 254 22.27 -0.49 -8.57
N ASN A 255 22.25 -1.47 -9.47
CA ASN A 255 21.13 -1.89 -10.31
C ASN A 255 20.57 -3.26 -9.88
N ASP A 256 20.71 -3.61 -8.61
CA ASP A 256 20.21 -4.87 -8.08
C ASP A 256 18.68 -4.99 -8.16
N TYR A 257 18.20 -6.22 -8.07
CA TYR A 257 16.78 -6.52 -8.14
C TYR A 257 16.41 -7.75 -7.33
N MET A 258 15.12 -7.89 -7.07
CA MET A 258 14.49 -9.08 -6.54
C MET A 258 13.22 -9.39 -7.34
N SER A 259 13.08 -10.64 -7.77
CA SER A 259 11.90 -11.16 -8.47
C SER A 259 11.29 -12.30 -7.68
N ILE A 260 9.96 -12.35 -7.61
CA ILE A 260 9.20 -13.40 -6.94
C ILE A 260 8.26 -14.07 -7.94
N GLY A 261 8.19 -15.41 -7.89
CA GLY A 261 7.34 -16.23 -8.76
C GLY A 261 7.88 -16.49 -10.17
N ARG A 262 8.97 -15.82 -10.58
CA ARG A 262 9.70 -15.93 -11.86
C ARG A 262 11.17 -15.53 -11.67
N ASP A 263 12.04 -15.92 -12.60
CA ASP A 263 13.41 -15.40 -12.67
C ASP A 263 13.46 -13.99 -13.31
N GLY A 264 14.62 -13.34 -13.29
CA GLY A 264 14.87 -12.01 -13.86
C GLY A 264 14.65 -11.92 -15.37
N HIS A 265 14.70 -13.07 -16.06
CA HIS A 265 14.36 -13.22 -17.48
C HIS A 265 12.85 -13.39 -17.73
N TRP A 266 12.03 -13.38 -16.67
CA TRP A 266 10.58 -13.60 -16.69
C TRP A 266 10.14 -14.96 -17.22
N GLN A 267 11.05 -15.93 -17.20
CA GLN A 267 10.81 -17.33 -17.49
C GLN A 267 10.46 -18.08 -16.19
N HIS A 268 10.52 -19.41 -16.22
CA HIS A 268 10.49 -20.26 -15.04
C HIS A 268 9.41 -19.90 -13.99
N ARG A 269 8.17 -19.78 -14.45
CA ARG A 269 7.01 -19.48 -13.60
C ARG A 269 6.83 -20.54 -12.51
N LEU A 270 6.62 -20.12 -11.27
CA LEU A 270 6.23 -21.03 -10.19
C LEU A 270 4.85 -21.66 -10.50
N PRO A 271 4.70 -22.99 -10.39
CA PRO A 271 3.45 -23.67 -10.72
C PRO A 271 2.48 -23.74 -9.51
N GLY A 272 2.43 -22.69 -8.69
CA GLY A 272 1.55 -22.62 -7.53
C GLY A 272 1.43 -21.22 -6.98
N ARG A 273 0.67 -21.08 -5.89
CA ARG A 273 0.40 -19.81 -5.19
C ARG A 273 1.32 -19.65 -4.00
N LEU A 274 1.66 -18.41 -3.68
CA LEU A 274 2.42 -18.02 -2.50
C LEU A 274 1.56 -17.15 -1.61
N ASP A 275 1.52 -17.46 -0.32
CA ASP A 275 0.91 -16.63 0.71
C ASP A 275 1.94 -16.39 1.83
N GLU A 276 1.93 -15.20 2.41
CA GLU A 276 2.79 -14.75 3.51
C GLU A 276 4.29 -15.11 3.40
N LEU A 277 4.97 -14.55 2.39
CA LEU A 277 6.41 -14.78 2.20
C LEU A 277 7.24 -13.88 3.13
N ARG A 278 8.01 -14.52 4.02
CA ARG A 278 8.84 -13.87 5.03
C ARG A 278 10.32 -14.19 4.86
N PHE A 279 11.15 -13.15 5.03
CA PHE A 279 12.60 -13.26 5.19
C PHE A 279 13.00 -12.77 6.58
N SER A 280 13.81 -13.54 7.30
CA SER A 280 14.34 -13.21 8.63
C SER A 280 15.87 -13.33 8.64
N ASP A 281 16.53 -12.48 9.44
CA ASP A 281 17.99 -12.39 9.54
C ASP A 281 18.62 -13.33 10.59
N ALA A 282 17.87 -14.35 10.98
CA ALA A 282 18.30 -15.37 11.94
C ALA A 282 17.66 -16.73 11.64
N GLN A 283 18.12 -17.75 12.38
CA GLN A 283 17.48 -19.06 12.40
C GLN A 283 16.25 -19.01 13.30
N VAL A 284 15.06 -18.96 12.69
CA VAL A 284 13.79 -18.98 13.44
C VAL A 284 13.51 -20.38 13.99
N TYR A 285 13.89 -21.43 13.25
CA TYR A 285 13.58 -22.82 13.59
C TYR A 285 14.83 -23.71 13.61
N GLN A 286 15.01 -24.47 14.70
CA GLN A 286 16.11 -25.43 14.86
C GLN A 286 15.64 -26.88 14.99
N ASN A 287 14.36 -27.09 15.30
CA ASN A 287 13.71 -28.38 15.46
C ASN A 287 12.31 -28.31 14.83
N ASP A 288 11.59 -29.43 14.82
CA ASP A 288 10.19 -29.46 14.42
C ASP A 288 9.35 -28.44 15.20
N PHE A 289 8.37 -27.83 14.52
CA PHE A 289 7.54 -26.76 15.05
C PHE A 289 6.10 -26.87 14.56
N ALA A 290 5.18 -26.14 15.18
CA ALA A 290 3.84 -25.94 14.64
C ALA A 290 3.89 -24.75 13.66
N PRO A 291 3.43 -24.89 12.40
CA PRO A 291 3.38 -23.78 11.47
C PRO A 291 2.74 -22.53 12.09
N PRO A 292 3.31 -21.34 11.85
CA PRO A 292 2.78 -20.11 12.41
C PRO A 292 1.35 -19.85 11.90
N PRO A 293 0.50 -19.18 12.69
CA PRO A 293 -0.71 -18.56 12.15
C PRO A 293 -0.33 -17.44 11.17
N SER A 294 -1.34 -16.78 10.62
CA SER A 294 -1.15 -15.58 9.79
C SER A 294 -0.22 -14.56 10.44
N PHE A 295 0.71 -14.02 9.65
CA PHE A 295 1.54 -12.88 10.02
C PHE A 295 0.78 -11.54 9.92
N SER A 296 -0.36 -11.49 9.22
CA SER A 296 -1.22 -10.30 9.19
C SER A 296 -1.90 -10.07 10.55
N LYS A 297 -1.91 -8.82 11.02
CA LYS A 297 -2.73 -8.44 12.19
C LYS A 297 -4.24 -8.52 11.92
N TYR A 298 -4.62 -8.63 10.64
CA TYR A 298 -6.00 -8.78 10.17
C TYR A 298 -6.29 -10.17 9.58
N GLY A 299 -5.41 -11.14 9.80
CA GLY A 299 -5.58 -12.52 9.35
C GLY A 299 -6.59 -13.31 10.17
N SER A 300 -6.26 -14.57 10.47
CA SER A 300 -7.14 -15.50 11.18
C SER A 300 -7.53 -14.99 12.57
N GLY A 301 -8.83 -14.74 12.77
CA GLY A 301 -9.39 -14.29 14.05
C GLY A 301 -9.73 -12.80 14.12
N TYR A 302 -9.34 -12.01 13.12
CA TYR A 302 -9.79 -10.63 13.02
C TYR A 302 -11.28 -10.54 12.68
N SER A 303 -11.97 -9.61 13.34
CA SER A 303 -13.35 -9.23 13.03
C SER A 303 -13.39 -7.71 12.86
N PRO A 304 -14.02 -7.20 11.78
CA PRO A 304 -14.20 -5.76 11.61
C PRO A 304 -14.92 -5.14 12.81
N PRO A 305 -14.62 -3.88 13.16
CA PRO A 305 -15.28 -3.22 14.28
C PRO A 305 -16.79 -3.09 14.02
N THR A 306 -17.59 -3.18 15.09
CA THR A 306 -19.01 -2.83 14.99
C THR A 306 -19.13 -1.32 14.80
N LEU A 307 -19.67 -0.92 13.66
CA LEU A 307 -19.75 0.48 13.27
C LEU A 307 -20.80 1.24 14.08
N LYS A 308 -20.39 2.33 14.73
CA LYS A 308 -21.26 3.20 15.53
C LYS A 308 -22.27 3.90 14.64
N ARG A 309 -23.55 3.64 14.91
CA ARG A 309 -24.64 4.20 14.14
C ARG A 309 -24.98 5.62 14.61
N GLY A 310 -25.09 6.53 13.65
CA GLY A 310 -25.63 7.88 13.84
C GLY A 310 -27.16 7.90 13.82
N LEU A 311 -27.74 9.11 13.80
CA LEU A 311 -29.18 9.27 13.59
C LEU A 311 -29.57 8.79 12.17
N PRO A 312 -30.78 8.23 11.96
CA PRO A 312 -31.27 7.92 10.62
C PRO A 312 -31.22 9.15 9.70
N LEU A 313 -31.00 8.97 8.40
CA LEU A 313 -31.16 10.05 7.42
C LEU A 313 -32.57 10.62 7.50
N LEU A 314 -32.72 11.94 7.40
CA LEU A 314 -34.03 12.60 7.34
C LEU A 314 -34.68 12.54 5.95
N PHE A 315 -33.88 12.31 4.92
CA PHE A 315 -34.30 12.27 3.52
C PHE A 315 -33.70 11.02 2.85
N GLY A 316 -34.03 9.84 3.37
CA GLY A 316 -33.59 8.56 2.82
C GLY A 316 -34.35 8.17 1.55
N GLU A 317 -33.77 7.30 0.72
CA GLU A 317 -34.39 6.82 -0.53
C GLU A 317 -35.77 6.16 -0.36
N ASN A 318 -36.12 5.73 0.86
CA ASN A 318 -37.40 5.09 1.19
C ASN A 318 -38.39 6.01 1.90
N ASP A 319 -38.04 7.28 2.16
CA ASP A 319 -38.96 8.20 2.83
C ASP A 319 -40.04 8.64 1.84
N GLN A 320 -41.30 8.35 2.17
CA GLN A 320 -42.42 8.85 1.40
C GLN A 320 -42.61 10.34 1.71
N PRO A 321 -42.58 11.24 0.71
CA PRO A 321 -42.70 12.68 0.91
C PRO A 321 -44.11 13.13 1.36
N GLU A 322 -45.04 12.21 1.63
CA GLU A 322 -46.42 12.52 1.99
C GLU A 322 -46.61 12.82 3.50
N GLU A 323 -45.69 12.39 4.38
CA GLU A 323 -45.76 12.69 5.82
C GLU A 323 -44.89 13.91 6.21
N PRO A 324 -45.33 14.77 7.15
CA PRO A 324 -44.49 15.86 7.65
C PRO A 324 -43.16 15.37 8.24
N VAL A 325 -42.04 15.92 7.76
CA VAL A 325 -40.68 15.56 8.21
C VAL A 325 -40.50 15.90 9.70
N GLN A 326 -40.24 14.88 10.52
CA GLN A 326 -40.04 15.03 11.96
C GLN A 326 -38.61 15.44 12.29
N LEU A 327 -38.36 16.74 12.45
CA LEU A 327 -37.02 17.29 12.73
C LEU A 327 -36.54 17.02 14.17
N GLY A 328 -37.46 16.92 15.13
CA GLY A 328 -37.12 16.72 16.54
C GLY A 328 -36.14 17.78 17.07
N SER A 329 -35.08 17.34 17.77
CA SER A 329 -34.03 18.21 18.32
C SER A 329 -32.80 18.34 17.42
N ARG A 330 -32.89 17.89 16.17
CA ARG A 330 -31.77 17.95 15.22
C ARG A 330 -31.49 19.41 14.85
N LYS A 331 -30.20 19.74 14.70
CA LYS A 331 -29.80 21.03 14.18
C LYS A 331 -29.91 21.01 12.67
N HIS A 332 -30.60 22.00 12.12
CA HIS A 332 -30.76 22.19 10.69
C HIS A 332 -30.14 23.50 10.28
N LEU A 333 -29.34 23.46 9.23
CA LEU A 333 -28.86 24.66 8.58
C LEU A 333 -29.94 25.12 7.59
N PHE A 334 -30.22 26.42 7.57
CA PHE A 334 -31.24 27.02 6.71
C PHE A 334 -30.62 27.39 5.34
N PHE A 335 -30.15 26.38 4.61
CA PHE A 335 -29.44 26.53 3.34
C PHE A 335 -29.87 25.53 2.24
N ASP A 336 -30.53 24.45 2.64
CA ASP A 336 -30.97 23.35 1.76
C ASP A 336 -32.45 23.50 1.41
N ASP A 337 -32.86 23.08 0.21
CA ASP A 337 -34.24 23.16 -0.27
C ASP A 337 -35.16 22.08 0.34
N ALA A 338 -34.57 21.07 0.97
CA ALA A 338 -35.31 19.95 1.57
C ALA A 338 -36.34 20.37 2.66
N LEU A 339 -36.13 21.50 3.34
CA LEU A 339 -37.04 22.04 4.36
C LEU A 339 -37.62 23.42 4.00
N ILE A 340 -37.32 23.91 2.79
CA ILE A 340 -37.64 25.28 2.38
C ILE A 340 -38.55 25.22 1.16
N ALA A 341 -39.84 25.45 1.37
CA ALA A 341 -40.83 25.45 0.28
C ALA A 341 -40.71 26.68 -0.64
N GLU A 342 -40.39 27.85 -0.07
CA GLU A 342 -40.31 29.11 -0.81
C GLU A 342 -39.33 30.09 -0.14
N LEU A 343 -38.61 30.87 -0.95
CA LEU A 343 -37.76 31.98 -0.53
C LEU A 343 -38.11 33.22 -1.36
N GLU A 344 -38.64 34.25 -0.70
CA GLU A 344 -38.89 35.54 -1.33
C GLU A 344 -37.95 36.61 -0.77
N ASN A 345 -37.31 37.39 -1.66
CA ASN A 345 -36.41 38.49 -1.28
C ASN A 345 -35.21 38.05 -0.39
N VAL A 346 -34.72 36.82 -0.56
CA VAL A 346 -33.54 36.27 0.12
C VAL A 346 -32.41 36.06 -0.90
N GLU A 347 -31.17 36.31 -0.49
CA GLU A 347 -29.97 36.03 -1.28
C GLU A 347 -28.98 35.22 -0.44
N PHE A 348 -28.52 34.09 -0.97
CA PHE A 348 -27.41 33.36 -0.36
C PHE A 348 -26.09 34.08 -0.64
N ARG A 349 -25.41 34.55 0.40
CA ARG A 349 -24.07 35.14 0.32
C ARG A 349 -23.09 34.37 1.18
N SER A 350 -22.15 33.69 0.54
CA SER A 350 -20.98 33.15 1.23
C SER A 350 -20.16 34.31 1.81
N ASN A 351 -19.67 34.16 3.05
CA ASN A 351 -18.81 35.16 3.66
C ASN A 351 -17.54 35.31 2.81
N PRO A 352 -17.19 36.53 2.35
CA PRO A 352 -16.00 36.72 1.53
C PRO A 352 -14.73 36.37 2.32
N PRO A 353 -13.67 35.87 1.66
CA PRO A 353 -12.40 35.66 2.32
C PRO A 353 -11.91 36.97 2.92
N ARG A 354 -11.55 36.95 4.20
CA ARG A 354 -10.93 38.09 4.89
C ARG A 354 -9.43 37.85 5.03
N LEU A 355 -8.65 38.91 4.87
CA LEU A 355 -7.25 38.87 5.28
C LEU A 355 -7.22 38.58 6.79
N ALA A 356 -6.44 37.57 7.18
CA ALA A 356 -6.19 37.20 8.56
C ALA A 356 -4.70 37.37 8.88
N GLU A 357 -4.36 37.37 10.16
CA GLU A 357 -2.98 37.41 10.62
C GLU A 357 -2.15 36.22 10.11
N LEU A 358 -0.85 36.46 9.89
CA LEU A 358 0.08 35.44 9.46
C LEU A 358 0.43 34.52 10.64
N VAL A 359 -0.04 33.27 10.59
CA VAL A 359 0.10 32.31 11.70
C VAL A 359 1.45 31.59 11.74
N ILE A 360 2.12 31.43 10.59
CA ILE A 360 3.46 30.83 10.50
C ILE A 360 4.26 31.61 9.44
N ASN A 361 5.28 32.33 9.89
CA ASN A 361 6.18 33.11 9.04
C ASN A 361 7.48 32.33 8.72
N GLN A 362 7.33 31.13 8.17
CA GLN A 362 8.45 30.31 7.70
C GLN A 362 8.28 29.95 6.23
N ARG A 363 9.38 29.99 5.48
CA ARG A 363 9.41 29.50 4.09
C ARG A 363 9.04 28.01 4.07
N GLY A 364 8.32 27.57 3.05
CA GLY A 364 8.06 26.15 2.82
C GLY A 364 6.69 25.63 3.30
N ILE A 365 5.77 26.49 3.74
CA ILE A 365 4.34 26.13 3.73
C ILE A 365 3.91 26.06 2.27
N SER A 366 3.83 24.86 1.73
CA SER A 366 3.33 24.59 0.40
C SER A 366 2.48 23.32 0.42
N ASN A 367 1.59 23.20 -0.57
CA ASN A 367 0.70 22.06 -0.76
C ASN A 367 -0.43 21.97 0.28
N HIS A 368 -0.85 20.75 0.60
CA HIS A 368 -1.99 20.46 1.44
C HIS A 368 -1.61 20.52 2.92
N LEU A 369 -2.54 21.02 3.73
CA LEU A 369 -2.47 21.03 5.19
C LEU A 369 -3.75 20.44 5.76
N VAL A 370 -3.66 19.98 7.01
CA VAL A 370 -4.81 19.52 7.80
C VAL A 370 -4.80 20.29 9.11
N VAL A 371 -5.92 20.96 9.41
CA VAL A 371 -6.19 21.50 10.75
C VAL A 371 -7.04 20.48 11.48
N PHE A 372 -6.67 20.16 12.71
CA PHE A 372 -7.30 19.10 13.49
C PHE A 372 -7.30 19.48 14.96
N GLU A 373 -8.45 19.30 15.60
CA GLU A 373 -8.65 19.46 17.04
C GLU A 373 -9.15 18.14 17.61
N ASP A 374 -8.52 17.71 18.69
CA ASP A 374 -8.89 16.46 19.36
C ASP A 374 -9.66 16.76 20.62
N VAL A 375 -10.96 17.06 20.43
CA VAL A 375 -11.87 17.45 21.51
C VAL A 375 -11.89 16.41 22.64
N ALA A 376 -11.76 15.13 22.30
CA ALA A 376 -11.78 14.03 23.27
C ALA A 376 -10.54 13.99 24.17
N SER A 377 -9.39 14.50 23.71
CA SER A 377 -8.17 14.58 24.53
C SER A 377 -8.27 15.63 25.65
N GLY A 378 -9.11 16.66 25.47
CA GLY A 378 -9.22 17.78 26.39
C GLY A 378 -7.97 18.66 26.49
N ASP A 379 -6.98 18.52 25.60
CA ASP A 379 -5.73 19.29 25.65
C ASP A 379 -5.89 20.75 25.19
N GLY A 380 -6.99 21.04 24.50
CA GLY A 380 -7.33 22.35 23.95
C GLY A 380 -6.33 22.83 22.90
N LEU A 381 -5.72 21.91 22.14
CA LEU A 381 -4.75 22.23 21.11
C LEU A 381 -5.35 22.12 19.71
N ILE A 382 -5.14 23.19 18.93
CA ILE A 382 -5.29 23.21 17.48
C ILE A 382 -4.00 22.66 16.89
N ARG A 383 -4.10 21.60 16.09
CA ARG A 383 -2.96 20.95 15.44
C ARG A 383 -2.99 21.24 13.95
N LEU A 384 -1.89 21.74 13.41
CA LEU A 384 -1.65 21.92 11.99
C LEU A 384 -0.67 20.87 11.51
N TYR A 385 -1.14 19.91 10.72
CA TYR A 385 -0.29 18.93 10.05
C TYR A 385 0.05 19.39 8.64
N ARG A 386 1.33 19.27 8.27
CA ARG A 386 1.85 19.71 6.96
C ARG A 386 3.06 18.88 6.53
N SER A 387 3.52 19.11 5.30
CA SER A 387 4.78 18.53 4.83
C SER A 387 5.96 19.04 5.65
N GLY A 388 6.69 18.09 6.22
CA GLY A 388 7.98 18.28 6.87
C GLY A 388 9.16 17.90 5.97
N PRO A 389 10.38 17.77 6.54
CA PRO A 389 11.58 17.36 5.82
C PRO A 389 11.38 16.04 5.07
N ASN A 390 11.98 15.90 3.87
CA ASN A 390 11.87 14.67 3.07
C ASN A 390 10.45 14.23 2.74
N ARG A 391 9.50 15.17 2.66
CA ARG A 391 8.06 14.91 2.46
C ARG A 391 7.42 14.13 3.61
N SER A 392 8.00 14.14 4.81
CA SER A 392 7.38 13.59 6.03
C SER A 392 6.12 14.38 6.43
N LEU A 393 5.40 13.93 7.47
CA LEU A 393 4.36 14.72 8.13
C LEU A 393 4.91 15.30 9.43
N ASP A 394 4.85 16.62 9.57
CA ASP A 394 5.13 17.32 10.83
C ASP A 394 3.85 17.93 11.42
N VAL A 395 3.91 18.27 12.70
CA VAL A 395 2.81 18.92 13.42
C VAL A 395 3.26 20.22 14.06
N TRP A 396 2.37 21.21 14.07
CA TRP A 396 2.48 22.45 14.81
C TRP A 396 1.25 22.62 15.69
N THR A 397 1.41 23.13 16.90
CA THR A 397 0.31 23.26 17.88
C THR A 397 0.06 24.70 18.25
N SER A 398 -1.19 25.05 18.48
CA SER A 398 -1.62 26.37 18.98
C SER A 398 -2.78 26.23 19.97
N ARG A 399 -2.96 27.21 20.85
CA ARG A 399 -4.13 27.33 21.76
C ARG A 399 -5.14 28.37 21.29
N ASP A 400 -4.74 29.26 20.38
CA ASP A 400 -5.54 30.40 19.94
C ASP A 400 -5.74 30.45 18.42
N GLY A 401 -5.13 29.52 17.68
CA GLY A 401 -5.21 29.44 16.22
C GLY A 401 -4.36 30.48 15.51
N VAL A 402 -3.54 31.25 16.25
CA VAL A 402 -2.72 32.33 15.73
C VAL A 402 -1.24 32.05 15.96
N HIS A 403 -0.88 31.67 17.18
CA HIS A 403 0.50 31.42 17.58
C HIS A 403 0.79 29.92 17.56
N PHE A 404 1.47 29.46 16.51
CA PHE A 404 1.86 28.06 16.35
C PHE A 404 3.30 27.82 16.78
N THR A 405 3.53 26.73 17.50
CA THR A 405 4.86 26.24 17.89
C THR A 405 5.06 24.81 17.41
N ALA A 406 6.25 24.48 16.93
CA ALA A 406 6.66 23.10 16.69
C ALA A 406 6.96 22.43 18.04
N PRO A 407 6.17 21.43 18.48
CA PRO A 407 6.45 20.72 19.72
C PRO A 407 7.70 19.84 19.57
N ASP A 408 8.41 19.63 20.67
CA ASP A 408 9.51 18.66 20.73
C ASP A 408 8.96 17.29 21.13
N LEU A 409 8.96 16.35 20.18
CA LEU A 409 8.44 14.99 20.38
C LEU A 409 9.52 14.02 20.90
N GLY A 410 10.67 14.54 21.36
CA GLY A 410 11.76 13.74 21.93
C GLY A 410 12.65 13.04 20.91
N ARG A 411 12.25 12.97 19.63
CA ARG A 411 13.01 12.35 18.53
C ARG A 411 13.48 13.39 17.52
N ASP A 412 14.63 13.14 16.87
CA ASP A 412 15.09 13.93 15.73
C ASP A 412 14.84 13.15 14.44
N PHE A 413 14.29 13.84 13.44
CA PHE A 413 14.23 13.36 12.08
C PHE A 413 14.73 14.46 11.14
N ARG A 414 15.97 14.30 10.67
CA ARG A 414 16.62 15.24 9.73
C ARG A 414 16.63 16.68 10.25
N GLY A 415 16.90 16.86 11.54
CA GLY A 415 16.98 18.18 12.18
C GLY A 415 15.62 18.76 12.62
N ALA A 416 14.51 18.02 12.44
CA ALA A 416 13.20 18.41 12.94
C ALA A 416 12.77 17.49 14.09
N ARG A 417 12.22 18.06 15.17
CA ARG A 417 11.75 17.30 16.36
C ARG A 417 10.23 17.17 16.48
N ASN A 418 9.49 17.68 15.50
CA ASN A 418 8.02 17.69 15.46
C ASN A 418 7.43 16.77 14.38
N VAL A 419 8.21 15.80 13.89
CA VAL A 419 7.79 14.86 12.82
C VAL A 419 6.96 13.72 13.41
N VAL A 420 5.73 13.55 12.92
CA VAL A 420 4.75 12.55 13.39
C VAL A 420 4.66 11.31 12.49
N VAL A 421 5.03 11.45 11.22
CA VAL A 421 5.14 10.34 10.25
C VAL A 421 6.42 10.57 9.44
N GLU A 422 7.38 9.64 9.52
CA GLU A 422 8.66 9.74 8.78
C GLU A 422 8.54 9.32 7.31
N ASP A 423 7.51 8.54 6.99
CA ASP A 423 7.18 8.15 5.63
C ASP A 423 6.91 9.39 4.75
N PRO A 424 7.34 9.39 3.48
CA PRO A 424 6.98 10.45 2.54
C PRO A 424 5.50 10.42 2.15
N VAL A 425 4.75 11.30 2.80
CA VAL A 425 3.29 11.48 2.73
C VAL A 425 2.97 12.96 2.42
N GLY A 426 1.77 13.43 2.76
CA GLY A 426 1.39 14.85 2.63
C GLY A 426 0.16 15.13 1.78
N LEU A 427 -0.56 14.10 1.34
CA LEU A 427 -1.77 14.20 0.52
C LEU A 427 -2.98 13.57 1.22
N GLY A 428 -3.10 13.78 2.53
CA GLY A 428 -4.04 13.04 3.37
C GLY A 428 -4.93 13.87 4.26
N THR A 429 -5.76 13.17 5.04
CA THR A 429 -6.66 13.73 6.06
C THR A 429 -6.43 13.04 7.38
N VAL A 430 -6.41 13.81 8.47
CA VAL A 430 -6.40 13.33 9.85
C VAL A 430 -7.82 13.45 10.40
N PHE A 431 -8.33 12.40 11.04
CA PHE A 431 -9.66 12.39 11.66
C PHE A 431 -9.71 11.44 12.86
N VAL A 432 -10.72 11.63 13.72
CA VAL A 432 -11.04 10.67 14.79
C VAL A 432 -11.95 9.60 14.20
N ASP A 433 -11.51 8.35 14.27
CA ASP A 433 -12.33 7.18 13.97
C ASP A 433 -13.08 6.74 15.24
N PRO A 434 -14.41 6.93 15.29
CA PRO A 434 -15.17 6.60 16.47
C PRO A 434 -15.32 5.08 16.67
N ASN A 435 -14.98 4.25 15.67
CA ASN A 435 -15.13 2.79 15.74
C ASN A 435 -13.84 2.06 16.15
N ALA A 436 -12.71 2.77 16.17
CA ALA A 436 -11.41 2.21 16.56
C ALA A 436 -11.26 2.13 18.09
N SER A 437 -10.33 1.27 18.54
CA SER A 437 -9.89 1.25 19.94
C SER A 437 -9.16 2.54 20.31
N VAL A 438 -8.99 2.79 21.61
CA VAL A 438 -8.30 4.00 22.11
C VAL A 438 -6.89 4.14 21.54
N ASP A 439 -6.19 3.01 21.34
CA ASP A 439 -4.80 2.98 20.86
C ASP A 439 -4.65 3.36 19.38
N GLU A 440 -5.74 3.32 18.61
CA GLU A 440 -5.73 3.55 17.17
C GLU A 440 -6.79 4.56 16.70
N ARG A 441 -7.38 5.34 17.62
CA ARG A 441 -8.56 6.17 17.36
C ARG A 441 -8.33 7.34 16.40
N ILE A 442 -7.11 7.86 16.29
CA ILE A 442 -6.77 8.93 15.33
C ILE A 442 -6.22 8.27 14.08
N LYS A 443 -6.86 8.54 12.96
CA LYS A 443 -6.49 8.00 11.66
C LYS A 443 -5.89 9.07 10.79
N TYR A 444 -4.86 8.72 10.04
CA TYR A 444 -4.36 9.50 8.92
C TYR A 444 -4.44 8.67 7.66
N PHE A 445 -5.26 9.08 6.69
CA PHE A 445 -5.31 8.44 5.38
C PHE A 445 -4.49 9.28 4.39
N SER A 446 -3.46 8.70 3.77
CA SER A 446 -2.64 9.42 2.78
C SER A 446 -2.06 8.50 1.73
N GLY A 447 -1.79 9.08 0.55
CA GLY A 447 -0.83 8.52 -0.38
C GLY A 447 0.55 8.39 0.27
N TYR A 448 1.25 7.29 -0.02
CA TYR A 448 2.61 7.01 0.44
C TYR A 448 3.53 6.79 -0.75
N ARG A 449 4.49 7.71 -0.99
CA ARG A 449 5.61 7.52 -1.93
C ARG A 449 5.22 6.95 -3.32
N GLY A 450 4.06 7.34 -3.85
CA GLY A 450 3.55 6.82 -5.13
C GLY A 450 3.19 5.33 -5.14
N ARG A 451 3.15 4.65 -3.98
CA ARG A 451 2.93 3.21 -3.83
C ARG A 451 1.47 2.80 -3.73
N GLY A 452 0.63 3.72 -3.26
CA GLY A 452 -0.76 3.46 -2.91
C GLY A 452 -1.22 4.43 -1.84
N CYS A 453 -2.45 4.27 -1.37
CA CYS A 453 -3.00 5.00 -0.24
C CYS A 453 -3.05 4.10 1.00
N TYR A 454 -2.57 4.59 2.12
CA TYR A 454 -2.44 3.85 3.38
C TYR A 454 -3.19 4.57 4.50
N VAL A 455 -3.71 3.78 5.44
CA VAL A 455 -4.18 4.26 6.73
C VAL A 455 -3.03 4.20 7.72
N TYR A 456 -2.90 5.21 8.56
CA TYR A 456 -2.01 5.24 9.70
C TYR A 456 -2.87 5.40 10.96
N SER A 457 -2.52 4.69 12.03
CA SER A 457 -3.23 4.72 13.31
C SER A 457 -2.40 5.41 14.38
N SER A 458 -3.05 6.16 15.28
CA SER A 458 -2.43 6.79 16.44
C SER A 458 -3.43 6.92 17.59
N ALA A 459 -2.95 6.84 18.83
CA ALA A 459 -3.74 7.13 20.03
C ALA A 459 -3.84 8.65 20.30
N ASP A 460 -2.80 9.40 19.92
CA ASP A 460 -2.55 10.78 20.37
C ASP A 460 -2.37 11.79 19.22
N GLY A 461 -2.17 11.32 17.98
CA GLY A 461 -1.90 12.17 16.82
C GLY A 461 -0.44 12.62 16.72
N TYR A 462 0.45 12.09 17.57
CA TYR A 462 1.88 12.36 17.57
C TYR A 462 2.70 11.12 17.20
N HIS A 463 2.14 9.92 17.39
CA HIS A 463 2.79 8.63 17.11
C HIS A 463 1.93 7.82 16.15
N PHE A 464 2.25 7.89 14.86
CA PHE A 464 1.51 7.16 13.83
C PHE A 464 2.22 5.88 13.43
N THR A 465 1.46 4.79 13.33
CA THR A 465 1.91 3.51 12.75
C THR A 465 1.20 3.28 11.42
N ARG A 466 1.95 3.01 10.35
CA ARG A 466 1.38 2.68 9.05
C ARG A 466 0.68 1.32 9.09
N ASN A 467 -0.41 1.19 8.37
CA ASN A 467 -1.03 -0.12 8.13
C ASN A 467 -0.16 -1.04 7.27
N GLU A 468 -0.29 -2.35 7.47
CA GLU A 468 0.52 -3.37 6.77
C GLU A 468 0.27 -3.42 5.27
N THR A 469 -0.99 -3.27 4.86
CA THR A 469 -1.43 -3.32 3.45
C THR A 469 -2.05 -1.99 3.04
N SER A 470 -1.89 -1.61 1.77
CA SER A 470 -2.51 -0.41 1.23
C SER A 470 -4.03 -0.52 1.27
N ALA A 471 -4.70 0.56 1.67
CA ALA A 471 -6.16 0.64 1.61
C ALA A 471 -6.64 0.69 0.15
N LEU A 472 -5.95 1.43 -0.70
CA LEU A 472 -6.24 1.55 -2.13
C LEU A 472 -4.95 1.49 -2.93
N PRO A 473 -4.89 0.74 -4.05
CA PRO A 473 -3.65 0.48 -4.78
C PRO A 473 -3.29 1.61 -5.76
N PHE A 474 -3.93 2.78 -5.63
CA PHE A 474 -3.78 3.89 -6.55
C PHE A 474 -2.83 4.95 -6.01
N ARG A 475 -2.07 5.55 -6.93
CA ARG A 475 -1.30 6.76 -6.65
C ARG A 475 -2.24 7.92 -6.34
N ALA A 476 -2.14 8.48 -5.13
CA ALA A 476 -2.82 9.71 -4.77
C ALA A 476 -2.23 10.89 -5.56
N ALA A 477 -3.06 11.56 -6.35
CA ALA A 477 -2.63 12.67 -7.19
C ALA A 477 -2.83 14.05 -6.52
N SER A 478 -3.68 14.09 -5.48
CA SER A 478 -4.05 15.25 -4.66
C SER A 478 -4.43 14.77 -3.25
N GLN A 479 -4.76 15.69 -2.35
CA GLN A 479 -5.31 15.32 -1.05
C GLN A 479 -6.56 14.45 -1.19
N SER A 480 -6.53 13.28 -0.54
CA SER A 480 -7.69 12.41 -0.37
C SER A 480 -8.40 12.77 0.93
N LEU A 481 -9.73 12.84 0.87
CA LEU A 481 -10.56 13.23 2.01
C LEU A 481 -11.34 12.02 2.47
N VAL A 482 -11.13 11.60 3.72
CA VAL A 482 -11.76 10.42 4.29
C VAL A 482 -12.40 10.80 5.62
N PHE A 483 -13.63 10.39 5.84
CA PHE A 483 -14.33 10.51 7.11
C PHE A 483 -15.28 9.32 7.32
N TYR A 484 -15.71 9.13 8.57
CA TYR A 484 -16.75 8.17 8.91
C TYR A 484 -18.13 8.84 8.80
N ASP A 485 -18.99 8.27 7.97
CA ASP A 485 -20.40 8.59 7.84
C ASP A 485 -21.17 7.60 8.72
N ASP A 486 -21.50 8.05 9.93
CA ASP A 486 -22.20 7.29 10.96
C ASP A 486 -23.66 7.00 10.61
N GLN A 487 -24.33 7.87 9.84
CA GLN A 487 -25.72 7.66 9.41
C GLN A 487 -25.81 6.52 8.40
N ARG A 488 -24.82 6.43 7.50
CA ARG A 488 -24.69 5.36 6.50
C ARG A 488 -23.85 4.19 6.98
N GLN A 489 -23.21 4.32 8.15
CA GLN A 489 -22.27 3.37 8.75
C GLN A 489 -21.19 2.92 7.76
N LYS A 490 -20.52 3.90 7.14
CA LYS A 490 -19.47 3.67 6.14
C LYS A 490 -18.36 4.70 6.30
N TYR A 491 -17.14 4.30 6.00
CA TYR A 491 -16.07 5.25 5.71
C TYR A 491 -16.18 5.66 4.25
N VAL A 492 -16.18 6.97 4.00
CA VAL A 492 -16.34 7.56 2.68
C VAL A 492 -15.06 8.29 2.32
N GLY A 493 -14.50 7.99 1.14
CA GLY A 493 -13.29 8.61 0.61
C GLY A 493 -13.55 9.37 -0.69
N TYR A 494 -13.04 10.60 -0.80
CA TYR A 494 -13.05 11.40 -2.04
C TYR A 494 -11.62 11.54 -2.57
N HIS A 495 -11.41 11.10 -3.82
CA HIS A 495 -10.08 11.02 -4.43
C HIS A 495 -10.07 11.67 -5.82
N ARG A 496 -9.03 12.47 -6.12
CA ARG A 496 -8.90 13.09 -7.45
C ARG A 496 -8.60 12.03 -8.52
N SER A 497 -9.36 12.08 -9.61
CA SER A 497 -9.07 11.40 -10.87
C SER A 497 -8.67 12.42 -11.95
N ASP A 498 -7.58 12.09 -12.66
CA ASP A 498 -7.09 12.86 -13.81
C ASP A 498 -7.49 12.19 -15.16
N MET A 499 -8.46 11.27 -15.14
CA MET A 499 -8.86 10.47 -16.30
C MET A 499 -9.78 11.23 -17.27
N ALA A 500 -10.58 12.17 -16.79
CA ALA A 500 -11.48 12.96 -17.63
C ALA A 500 -10.74 13.98 -18.49
N ARG A 501 -11.38 14.45 -19.57
CA ARG A 501 -10.82 15.45 -20.50
C ARG A 501 -11.78 16.62 -20.73
N THR A 502 -11.22 17.83 -20.81
CA THR A 502 -11.94 19.04 -21.20
C THR A 502 -12.32 18.99 -22.68
N GLU A 503 -13.13 19.95 -23.14
CA GLU A 503 -13.43 20.12 -24.57
C GLU A 503 -12.19 20.33 -25.43
N GLY A 504 -11.21 21.08 -24.93
CA GLY A 504 -9.91 21.27 -25.57
C GLY A 504 -8.95 20.08 -25.43
N GLY A 505 -9.40 18.94 -24.90
CA GLY A 505 -8.59 17.72 -24.78
C GLY A 505 -7.52 17.74 -23.67
N LYS A 506 -7.51 18.76 -22.80
CA LYS A 506 -6.64 18.80 -21.61
C LYS A 506 -7.22 17.90 -20.51
N SER A 507 -6.39 17.51 -19.54
CA SER A 507 -6.89 16.80 -18.35
C SER A 507 -7.93 17.63 -17.63
N ALA A 508 -9.08 17.02 -17.32
CA ALA A 508 -10.11 17.58 -16.46
C ALA A 508 -10.08 16.84 -15.12
N ARG A 509 -9.98 17.59 -14.02
CA ARG A 509 -9.94 17.03 -12.67
C ARG A 509 -11.34 16.77 -12.16
N THR A 510 -11.55 15.55 -11.68
CA THR A 510 -12.81 15.10 -11.09
C THR A 510 -12.51 14.38 -9.78
N SER A 511 -13.53 14.16 -8.95
CA SER A 511 -13.40 13.35 -7.74
C SER A 511 -14.24 12.09 -7.84
N VAL A 512 -13.62 10.96 -7.56
CA VAL A 512 -14.29 9.68 -7.38
C VAL A 512 -14.53 9.41 -5.90
N MET A 513 -15.57 8.64 -5.61
CA MET A 513 -15.94 8.25 -4.25
C MET A 513 -15.69 6.77 -3.99
N THR A 514 -15.08 6.46 -2.87
CA THR A 514 -14.87 5.10 -2.37
C THR A 514 -15.62 4.92 -1.06
N GLU A 515 -16.00 3.68 -0.77
CA GLU A 515 -16.71 3.32 0.46
C GLU A 515 -16.15 2.02 1.02
N THR A 516 -16.05 1.94 2.35
CA THR A 516 -15.76 0.69 3.05
C THR A 516 -16.45 0.65 4.41
N THR A 517 -16.73 -0.54 4.91
CA THR A 517 -17.16 -0.78 6.30
C THR A 517 -16.01 -1.26 7.18
N ASP A 518 -14.85 -1.56 6.58
CA ASP A 518 -13.63 -1.95 7.28
C ASP A 518 -12.49 -1.06 6.80
N LEU A 519 -12.10 -0.11 7.65
CA LEU A 519 -11.11 0.89 7.31
C LEU A 519 -9.72 0.30 7.13
N MET A 520 -9.42 -0.79 7.84
CA MET A 520 -8.05 -1.30 7.99
C MET A 520 -7.71 -2.45 7.03
N ARG A 521 -8.70 -3.05 6.38
CA ARG A 521 -8.49 -3.97 5.25
C ARG A 521 -8.41 -3.23 3.91
N PRO A 522 -7.86 -3.85 2.85
CA PRO A 522 -7.94 -3.28 1.51
C PRO A 522 -9.40 -2.95 1.13
N TRP A 523 -9.63 -1.75 0.65
CA TRP A 523 -10.98 -1.29 0.30
C TRP A 523 -11.47 -1.99 -0.97
N PRO A 524 -12.79 -2.20 -1.12
CA PRO A 524 -13.35 -2.86 -2.28
C PRO A 524 -12.90 -2.21 -3.60
N LEU A 525 -12.44 -3.04 -4.53
CA LEU A 525 -12.03 -2.62 -5.87
C LEU A 525 -12.62 -3.57 -6.91
N THR A 526 -13.29 -3.00 -7.92
CA THR A 526 -13.69 -3.73 -9.12
C THR A 526 -12.88 -3.19 -10.31
N PRO A 527 -11.87 -3.93 -10.80
CA PRO A 527 -11.08 -3.52 -11.94
C PRO A 527 -11.94 -3.35 -13.21
N VAL A 528 -11.62 -2.34 -14.01
CA VAL A 528 -12.28 -2.04 -15.28
C VAL A 528 -11.49 -2.65 -16.43
N SER A 529 -12.15 -3.48 -17.24
CA SER A 529 -11.55 -4.07 -18.44
C SER A 529 -11.35 -3.03 -19.56
N GLN A 530 -10.46 -3.32 -20.51
CA GLN A 530 -10.27 -2.46 -21.68
C GLN A 530 -11.55 -2.26 -22.51
N ALA A 531 -12.34 -3.31 -22.67
CA ALA A 531 -13.60 -3.27 -23.41
C ALA A 531 -14.62 -2.37 -22.70
N GLU A 532 -14.66 -2.45 -21.37
CA GLU A 532 -15.54 -1.62 -20.56
C GLU A 532 -15.10 -0.14 -20.58
N GLN A 533 -13.81 0.13 -20.48
CA GLN A 533 -13.28 1.49 -20.63
C GLN A 533 -13.62 2.07 -22.02
N SER A 534 -13.50 1.27 -23.09
CA SER A 534 -13.90 1.65 -24.45
C SER A 534 -15.41 1.91 -24.57
N ARG A 535 -16.24 1.21 -23.79
CA ARG A 535 -17.68 1.45 -23.73
C ARG A 535 -17.97 2.80 -23.05
N LEU A 536 -17.34 3.05 -21.90
CA LEU A 536 -17.48 4.30 -21.14
C LEU A 536 -16.99 5.52 -21.92
N SER A 537 -15.94 5.39 -22.74
CA SER A 537 -15.43 6.50 -23.56
C SER A 537 -16.40 6.97 -24.65
N LYS A 538 -17.47 6.22 -24.95
CA LYS A 538 -18.54 6.65 -25.88
C LYS A 538 -19.47 7.68 -25.27
N THR A 539 -19.63 7.68 -23.94
CA THR A 539 -20.53 8.59 -23.21
C THR A 539 -19.78 9.60 -22.34
N ARG A 540 -18.51 9.32 -22.01
CA ARG A 540 -17.65 10.16 -21.18
C ARG A 540 -16.39 10.58 -21.96
N LYS A 541 -15.96 11.83 -21.80
CA LYS A 541 -14.69 12.31 -22.35
C LYS A 541 -13.53 11.80 -21.49
N LEU A 542 -13.02 10.62 -21.81
CA LEU A 542 -11.91 9.98 -21.10
C LEU A 542 -10.59 10.17 -21.85
N GLY A 543 -9.48 10.06 -21.12
CA GLY A 543 -8.14 10.02 -21.70
C GLY A 543 -7.97 8.84 -22.67
N ARG A 544 -7.10 9.01 -23.68
CA ARG A 544 -6.88 8.02 -24.75
C ARG A 544 -6.22 6.71 -24.28
N LYS A 545 -5.58 6.71 -23.10
CA LYS A 545 -4.87 5.54 -22.57
C LYS A 545 -5.86 4.44 -22.21
N ASN A 546 -5.90 3.37 -22.99
CA ASN A 546 -6.70 2.18 -22.71
C ASN A 546 -5.81 0.94 -22.86
N PRO A 547 -5.49 0.22 -21.76
CA PRO A 547 -6.06 0.37 -20.43
C PRO A 547 -5.47 1.58 -19.69
N TYR A 548 -6.26 2.23 -18.83
CA TYR A 548 -5.80 3.42 -18.11
C TYR A 548 -4.56 3.17 -17.26
N TYR A 549 -4.36 1.95 -16.77
CA TYR A 549 -3.22 1.65 -15.88
C TYR A 549 -1.84 1.78 -16.53
N VAL A 550 -1.74 1.96 -17.85
CA VAL A 550 -0.47 2.25 -18.53
C VAL A 550 0.02 3.69 -18.35
N ASP A 551 -0.75 4.54 -17.64
CA ASP A 551 -0.50 5.99 -17.50
C ASP A 551 0.88 6.31 -16.91
N ASN A 552 1.46 5.41 -16.12
CA ASN A 552 2.70 5.64 -15.36
C ASN A 552 3.82 4.61 -15.62
N GLY A 553 3.64 3.68 -16.57
CA GLY A 553 4.62 2.61 -16.84
C GLY A 553 4.50 1.40 -15.91
N PRO A 554 5.24 0.32 -16.18
CA PRO A 554 5.05 -0.97 -15.51
C PRO A 554 5.51 -1.02 -14.05
N LEU A 555 6.19 0.02 -13.56
CA LEU A 555 6.77 0.08 -12.21
C LEU A 555 6.17 1.17 -11.31
N THR A 556 5.09 1.82 -11.75
CA THR A 556 4.42 2.86 -10.96
C THR A 556 2.90 2.67 -11.05
N PRO A 557 2.19 2.58 -9.91
CA PRO A 557 0.74 2.41 -9.89
C PRO A 557 -0.01 3.49 -10.67
N PRO A 558 -1.20 3.18 -11.19
CA PRO A 558 -2.04 4.19 -11.83
C PRO A 558 -2.66 5.15 -10.82
N GLY A 559 -3.16 6.28 -11.32
CA GLY A 559 -4.06 7.12 -10.53
C GLY A 559 -5.46 6.51 -10.44
N PHE A 560 -6.36 7.17 -9.70
CA PHE A 560 -7.78 6.81 -9.70
C PHE A 560 -8.39 7.01 -11.09
N GLY A 561 -9.09 6.01 -11.60
CA GLY A 561 -9.75 6.03 -12.91
C GLY A 561 -11.27 6.01 -12.77
N VAL A 562 -11.91 5.13 -13.55
CA VAL A 562 -13.37 4.95 -13.62
C VAL A 562 -13.85 3.72 -12.84
N GLU A 563 -13.00 3.14 -11.99
CA GLU A 563 -13.33 2.01 -11.09
C GLU A 563 -14.38 2.41 -10.05
N TYR A 564 -14.50 3.71 -9.79
CA TYR A 564 -15.37 4.29 -8.78
C TYR A 564 -16.28 5.35 -9.40
N PRO A 565 -17.45 5.61 -8.79
CA PRO A 565 -18.36 6.64 -9.26
C PRO A 565 -17.70 8.02 -9.16
N THR A 566 -17.79 8.81 -10.24
CA THR A 566 -17.44 10.23 -10.18
C THR A 566 -18.59 10.98 -9.54
N VAL A 567 -18.35 11.56 -8.37
CA VAL A 567 -19.37 12.25 -7.56
C VAL A 567 -19.19 13.76 -7.53
N PHE A 568 -18.04 14.26 -7.99
CA PHE A 568 -17.77 15.68 -8.02
C PHE A 568 -16.99 16.05 -9.30
N ALA A 569 -17.57 16.89 -10.13
CA ALA A 569 -17.02 17.35 -11.40
C ALA A 569 -17.62 18.71 -11.76
N SER A 570 -17.00 19.42 -12.71
CA SER A 570 -17.58 20.66 -13.25
C SER A 570 -18.91 20.39 -13.96
N GLU A 571 -19.92 21.19 -13.71
CA GLU A 571 -21.23 21.11 -14.35
C GLU A 571 -21.44 22.28 -15.32
N LYS A 572 -21.71 22.00 -16.59
CA LYS A 572 -21.78 23.04 -17.63
C LYS A 572 -22.88 24.08 -17.42
N SER A 573 -23.97 23.71 -16.74
CA SER A 573 -25.09 24.56 -16.40
C SER A 573 -24.77 25.54 -15.28
N LEU A 574 -23.79 25.23 -14.43
CA LEU A 574 -23.49 25.96 -13.20
C LEU A 574 -22.12 26.64 -13.23
N ASP A 575 -21.11 25.95 -13.77
CA ASP A 575 -19.72 26.38 -13.71
C ASP A 575 -19.26 27.14 -14.96
N PRO A 576 -18.35 28.12 -14.82
CA PRO A 576 -17.74 28.78 -15.96
C PRO A 576 -17.01 27.80 -16.89
N VAL A 577 -16.96 28.15 -18.18
CA VAL A 577 -16.19 27.39 -19.16
C VAL A 577 -14.71 27.36 -18.77
N GLY A 578 -14.08 26.20 -18.90
CA GLY A 578 -12.65 26.04 -18.59
C GLY A 578 -12.37 25.93 -17.10
N VAL A 579 -13.35 25.53 -16.28
CA VAL A 579 -13.16 25.20 -14.87
C VAL A 579 -13.21 23.69 -14.67
N ASP A 580 -12.35 23.17 -13.79
CA ASP A 580 -12.51 21.84 -13.21
C ASP A 580 -12.33 21.86 -11.68
N VAL A 581 -12.62 20.73 -11.02
CA VAL A 581 -12.58 20.66 -9.55
C VAL A 581 -11.29 19.99 -9.10
N TYR A 582 -10.43 20.75 -8.43
CA TYR A 582 -9.14 20.28 -7.98
C TYR A 582 -9.25 19.32 -6.77
N VAL A 583 -10.00 19.71 -5.75
CA VAL A 583 -10.31 18.93 -4.53
C VAL A 583 -11.66 19.42 -3.98
N PRO A 584 -12.59 18.53 -3.60
CA PRO A 584 -13.95 18.94 -3.22
C PRO A 584 -14.05 19.45 -1.77
N LYS A 585 -13.12 19.06 -0.89
CA LYS A 585 -13.11 19.42 0.55
C LYS A 585 -14.41 19.07 1.28
N CYS A 586 -14.97 17.90 0.95
CA CYS A 586 -16.12 17.34 1.64
C CYS A 586 -15.79 16.99 3.10
N VAL A 587 -16.66 17.38 4.02
CA VAL A 587 -16.63 17.04 5.43
C VAL A 587 -18.05 16.78 5.94
N LYS A 588 -18.18 15.86 6.90
CA LYS A 588 -19.39 15.81 7.73
C LYS A 588 -19.33 16.97 8.73
N TYR A 589 -20.39 17.77 8.81
CA TYR A 589 -20.42 18.94 9.68
C TYR A 589 -20.68 18.52 11.13
N GLU A 590 -19.76 18.84 12.04
CA GLU A 590 -19.80 18.34 13.42
C GLU A 590 -20.94 18.91 14.28
N TRP A 591 -21.55 20.03 13.87
CA TRP A 591 -22.62 20.69 14.62
C TRP A 591 -24.02 20.41 14.10
N ALA A 592 -24.18 19.61 13.03
CA ALA A 592 -25.50 19.17 12.57
C ALA A 592 -25.39 17.77 11.92
N ASP A 593 -26.09 16.81 12.51
CA ASP A 593 -25.93 15.38 12.19
C ASP A 593 -26.23 15.03 10.73
N ASP A 594 -27.12 15.78 10.08
CA ASP A 594 -27.56 15.56 8.69
C ASP A 594 -26.88 16.48 7.68
N ALA A 595 -25.88 17.28 8.09
CA ALA A 595 -25.23 18.25 7.21
C ALA A 595 -23.85 17.77 6.74
N TYR A 596 -23.66 17.81 5.43
CA TYR A 596 -22.37 17.60 4.77
C TYR A 596 -22.02 18.87 4.02
N LEU A 597 -20.80 19.38 4.20
CA LEU A 597 -20.33 20.60 3.56
C LEU A 597 -19.16 20.29 2.63
N ALA A 598 -19.08 21.02 1.54
CA ALA A 598 -17.94 20.99 0.62
C ALA A 598 -17.49 22.43 0.32
N PHE A 599 -16.18 22.66 0.40
CA PHE A 599 -15.55 23.93 0.03
C PHE A 599 -14.59 23.68 -1.14
N PRO A 600 -15.12 23.45 -2.35
CA PRO A 600 -14.34 22.94 -3.46
C PRO A 600 -13.27 23.96 -3.90
N LEU A 601 -12.06 23.45 -4.12
CA LEU A 601 -11.00 24.21 -4.79
C LEU A 601 -11.21 24.09 -6.30
N MET A 602 -11.66 25.17 -6.92
CA MET A 602 -11.84 25.26 -8.37
C MET A 602 -10.50 25.56 -9.06
N TYR A 603 -10.27 24.93 -10.20
CA TYR A 603 -9.08 25.16 -11.03
C TYR A 603 -9.51 25.75 -12.37
N PHE A 604 -8.94 26.92 -12.69
CA PHE A 604 -9.21 27.65 -13.91
C PHE A 604 -8.13 27.35 -14.95
N HIS A 605 -8.55 26.89 -16.12
CA HIS A 605 -7.69 26.75 -17.29
C HIS A 605 -7.55 28.12 -17.96
N TYR A 606 -6.45 28.81 -17.70
CA TYR A 606 -6.08 30.02 -18.43
C TYR A 606 -5.48 29.63 -19.78
N HIS A 607 -6.08 30.13 -20.86
CA HIS A 607 -5.65 29.89 -22.24
C HIS A 607 -4.79 31.03 -22.76
#